data_AF-A0A931SY94-F1
#
_entry.id   AF-A0A931SY94-F1
#
_cell.length_a   1.000
_cell.length_b   1.000
_cell.length_c   1.000
_cell.angle_alpha   90.00
_cell.angle_beta   90.00
_cell.angle_gamma   90.00
#
_symmetry.space_group_name_H-M   'P 1'
#
loop_
_entity.id
_entity.type
_entity.pdbx_description
1 polymer ?
#
loop_
_entity_poly.entity_id
_entity_poly.type
_entity_poly.pdbx_seq_one_letter_code
_entity_poly.pdbx_strand_id
1 'polypeptide(L)'
;MLLILIAEQLYQKRWQVSLQTTLLLISSFLASLINPFGFRIYKEVLIHSQVPLKTLIAEWVPPSPLHFAFLTFILLILFSSVLFSLINQKRALPVFPLLSACVFILLALLARRNLPFAYFSLIFLYFESHFPSLFSTKKSLPFFLPTSLLMIGILIVVFLSLPKTQRLNTNWQAFCDESSVVYPCQAVEFLKKQKIKGNIYNTYEWGGFLIWQLPEFKVFVDGRMPAWLHSSGKSPYTLFLEIIQRQPGWDKSLRTYKIKWLLIQNGTFLDLELQKSASRRTKDWIKEVYRDKTAVVYSVLK
;
A
#
# COMPACT_ATOMS: atom_id res chain seq x y z
N MET A 1 -13.56 -15.21 -0.42
CA MET A 1 -13.16 -16.61 -0.72
C MET A 1 -14.24 -17.61 -0.36
N LEU A 2 -14.71 -17.68 0.91
CA LEU A 2 -15.80 -18.57 1.33
C LEU A 2 -17.07 -18.44 0.46
N LEU A 3 -17.57 -17.21 0.26
CA LEU A 3 -18.74 -16.95 -0.58
C LEU A 3 -18.54 -17.38 -2.04
N ILE A 4 -17.31 -17.33 -2.55
CA ILE A 4 -16.98 -17.72 -3.92
C ILE A 4 -17.02 -19.25 -4.06
N LEU A 5 -16.48 -19.97 -3.07
CA LEU A 5 -16.54 -21.44 -3.01
C LEU A 5 -17.99 -21.93 -2.89
N ILE A 6 -18.81 -21.27 -2.08
CA ILE A 6 -20.24 -21.59 -1.96
C ILE A 6 -20.96 -21.34 -3.29
N ALA A 7 -20.69 -20.21 -3.95
CA ALA A 7 -21.27 -19.90 -5.26
C ALA A 7 -20.90 -20.94 -6.33
N GLU A 8 -19.65 -21.41 -6.34
CA GLU A 8 -19.21 -22.47 -7.25
C GLU A 8 -19.92 -23.80 -6.98
N GLN A 9 -20.10 -24.18 -5.71
CA GLN A 9 -20.81 -25.41 -5.35
C GLN A 9 -22.29 -25.37 -5.73
N LEU A 10 -22.94 -24.23 -5.52
CA LEU A 10 -24.31 -23.98 -5.97
C LEU A 10 -24.43 -24.13 -7.49
N TYR A 11 -23.49 -23.54 -8.23
CA TYR A 11 -23.45 -23.65 -9.70
C TYR A 11 -23.24 -25.08 -10.18
N GLN A 12 -22.31 -25.82 -9.57
CA GLN A 12 -22.01 -27.21 -9.94
C GLN A 12 -23.05 -28.22 -9.40
N LYS A 13 -24.07 -27.76 -8.65
CA LYS A 13 -25.04 -28.62 -7.93
C LYS A 13 -24.36 -29.66 -7.03
N ARG A 14 -23.14 -29.37 -6.57
CA ARG A 14 -22.36 -30.23 -5.67
C ARG A 14 -22.61 -29.77 -4.23
N TRP A 15 -23.73 -30.21 -3.66
CA TRP A 15 -24.21 -29.82 -2.33
C TRP A 15 -23.38 -30.39 -1.17
N GLN A 16 -22.46 -31.30 -1.44
CA GLN A 16 -21.51 -31.78 -0.45
C GLN A 16 -20.31 -30.83 -0.43
N VAL A 17 -20.35 -29.80 0.42
CA VAL A 17 -19.10 -29.25 0.95
C VAL A 17 -18.41 -30.43 1.60
N SER A 18 -17.31 -30.92 1.02
CA SER A 18 -16.57 -32.02 1.64
C SER A 18 -16.24 -31.62 3.07
N LEU A 19 -16.37 -32.55 4.01
CA LEU A 19 -15.97 -32.33 5.41
C LEU A 19 -14.58 -31.69 5.49
N GLN A 20 -13.69 -32.08 4.57
CA GLN A 20 -12.36 -31.52 4.38
C GLN A 20 -12.39 -30.00 4.12
N THR A 21 -13.20 -29.50 3.20
CA THR A 21 -13.30 -28.06 2.90
C THR A 21 -13.83 -27.27 4.10
N THR A 22 -14.84 -27.78 4.80
CA THR A 22 -15.37 -27.16 6.02
C THR A 22 -14.31 -27.11 7.12
N LEU A 23 -13.62 -28.23 7.36
CA LEU A 23 -12.54 -28.31 8.34
C LEU A 23 -11.39 -27.37 7.98
N LEU A 24 -11.01 -27.26 6.70
CA LEU A 24 -9.98 -26.33 6.23
C LEU A 24 -10.38 -24.88 6.51
N LEU A 25 -11.63 -24.51 6.26
CA LEU A 25 -12.14 -23.15 6.50
C LEU A 25 -12.16 -22.81 7.99
N ILE A 26 -12.67 -23.71 8.82
CA ILE A 26 -12.70 -23.53 10.28
C ILE A 26 -11.28 -23.45 10.82
N SER A 27 -10.40 -24.37 10.40
CA SER A 27 -9.00 -24.38 10.84
C SER A 27 -8.27 -23.12 10.41
N SER A 28 -8.52 -22.61 9.19
CA SER A 28 -7.94 -21.35 8.71
C SER A 28 -8.44 -20.15 9.52
N PHE A 29 -9.73 -20.11 9.85
CA PHE A 29 -10.30 -19.06 10.70
C PHE A 29 -9.72 -19.12 12.11
N LEU A 30 -9.69 -20.28 12.74
CA LEU A 30 -9.11 -20.47 14.08
C LEU A 30 -7.62 -20.14 14.10
N ALA A 31 -6.87 -20.56 13.08
CA ALA A 31 -5.45 -20.22 12.94
C ALA A 31 -5.24 -18.71 12.89
N SER A 32 -6.13 -17.96 12.22
CA SER A 32 -6.03 -16.50 12.19
C SER A 32 -6.27 -15.81 13.54
N LEU A 33 -6.86 -16.51 14.53
CA LEU A 33 -6.99 -16.03 15.91
C LEU A 33 -5.72 -16.24 16.74
N ILE A 34 -4.77 -17.06 16.27
CA ILE A 34 -3.51 -17.35 16.96
C ILE A 34 -2.50 -16.23 16.63
N ASN A 35 -2.73 -15.05 17.22
CA ASN A 35 -1.85 -13.90 17.09
C ASN A 35 -1.95 -13.01 18.36
N PRO A 36 -1.01 -12.09 18.63
CA PRO A 36 -1.04 -11.24 19.83
C PRO A 36 -2.29 -10.38 20.02
N PHE A 37 -3.05 -10.13 18.94
CA PHE A 37 -4.29 -9.34 18.94
C PHE A 37 -5.57 -10.21 18.99
N GLY A 38 -5.46 -11.53 18.78
CA GLY A 38 -6.61 -12.43 18.72
C GLY A 38 -7.68 -11.96 17.73
N PHE A 39 -8.94 -11.91 18.20
CA PHE A 39 -10.09 -11.44 17.40
C PHE A 39 -10.04 -9.93 17.08
N ARG A 40 -9.23 -9.13 17.80
CA ARG A 40 -9.20 -7.67 17.61
C ARG A 40 -8.65 -7.27 16.23
N ILE A 41 -7.97 -8.19 15.54
CA ILE A 41 -7.52 -7.97 14.16
C ILE A 41 -8.68 -7.66 13.20
N TYR A 42 -9.87 -8.21 13.44
CA TYR A 42 -11.05 -7.91 12.61
C TYR A 42 -11.64 -6.54 12.91
N LYS A 43 -11.45 -6.01 14.12
CA LYS A 43 -11.83 -4.63 14.45
C LYS A 43 -11.05 -3.64 13.58
N GLU A 44 -9.80 -3.96 13.24
CA GLU A 44 -8.99 -3.12 12.37
C GLU A 44 -9.62 -2.95 10.98
N VAL A 45 -10.22 -4.02 10.43
CA VAL A 45 -10.96 -3.95 9.16
C VAL A 45 -12.12 -2.94 9.23
N LEU A 46 -12.85 -2.93 10.34
CA LEU A 46 -13.95 -1.98 10.56
C LEU A 46 -13.43 -0.55 10.70
N ILE A 47 -12.34 -0.34 11.44
CA ILE A 47 -11.71 0.99 11.61
C ILE A 47 -11.26 1.53 10.24
N HIS A 48 -10.57 0.71 9.44
CA HIS A 48 -10.14 1.08 8.10
C HIS A 48 -11.30 1.43 7.16
N SER A 49 -12.47 0.83 7.34
CA SER A 49 -13.65 1.14 6.52
C SER A 49 -14.30 2.50 6.85
N GLN A 50 -14.03 3.06 8.03
CA GLN A 50 -14.61 4.32 8.50
C GLN A 50 -13.79 5.55 8.07
N VAL A 51 -12.51 5.37 7.77
CA VAL A 51 -11.62 6.48 7.40
C VAL A 51 -11.60 6.67 5.88
N PRO A 52 -11.71 7.91 5.35
CA PRO A 52 -11.72 8.15 3.91
C PRO A 52 -10.30 8.04 3.30
N LEU A 53 -9.70 6.84 3.32
CA LEU A 53 -8.32 6.62 2.88
C LEU A 53 -8.05 7.09 1.44
N LYS A 54 -9.07 7.03 0.57
CA LYS A 54 -9.00 7.51 -0.82
C LYS A 54 -8.72 9.01 -0.96
N THR A 55 -9.03 9.83 0.05
CA THR A 55 -8.72 11.27 0.03
C THR A 55 -7.40 11.59 0.72
N LEU A 56 -6.85 10.63 1.46
CA LEU A 56 -5.69 10.81 2.32
C LEU A 56 -4.42 10.23 1.68
N ILE A 57 -4.52 9.07 1.05
CA ILE A 57 -3.36 8.28 0.61
C ILE A 57 -3.44 8.03 -0.89
N ALA A 58 -2.38 8.38 -1.60
CA ALA A 58 -2.30 8.23 -3.05
C ALA A 58 -2.49 6.77 -3.53
N GLU A 59 -2.16 5.77 -2.73
CA GLU A 59 -2.35 4.34 -3.08
C GLU A 59 -3.81 3.88 -3.09
N TRP A 60 -4.69 4.61 -2.37
CA TRP A 60 -6.10 4.28 -2.21
C TRP A 60 -7.01 4.97 -3.22
N VAL A 61 -6.43 5.75 -4.13
CA VAL A 61 -7.17 6.36 -5.24
C VAL A 61 -7.37 5.35 -6.38
N PRO A 62 -8.39 5.54 -7.23
CA PRO A 62 -8.55 4.76 -8.46
C PRO A 62 -7.32 4.83 -9.37
N PRO A 63 -7.14 3.87 -10.30
CA PRO A 63 -6.06 3.89 -11.28
C PRO A 63 -6.09 5.19 -12.11
N SER A 64 -4.90 5.67 -12.52
CA SER A 64 -4.85 6.79 -13.46
C SER A 64 -5.46 6.40 -14.82
N PRO A 65 -5.90 7.36 -15.65
CA PRO A 65 -6.52 7.06 -16.94
C PRO A 65 -5.69 6.11 -17.82
N LEU A 66 -4.36 6.26 -17.81
CA LEU A 66 -3.45 5.37 -18.55
C LEU A 66 -3.48 3.94 -18.00
N HIS A 67 -3.41 3.76 -16.68
CA HIS A 67 -3.49 2.43 -16.06
C HIS A 67 -4.87 1.80 -16.27
N PHE A 68 -5.93 2.61 -16.24
CA PHE A 68 -7.30 2.16 -16.52
C PHE A 68 -7.43 1.69 -17.97
N ALA A 69 -6.90 2.43 -18.95
CA ALA A 69 -6.88 2.03 -20.36
C ALA A 69 -6.08 0.73 -20.55
N PHE A 70 -4.91 0.62 -19.92
CA PHE A 70 -4.09 -0.60 -19.97
C PHE A 70 -4.81 -1.81 -19.35
N LEU A 71 -5.44 -1.64 -18.18
CA LEU A 71 -6.24 -2.68 -17.54
C LEU A 71 -7.40 -3.12 -18.45
N THR A 72 -8.11 -2.18 -19.06
CA THR A 72 -9.23 -2.46 -19.96
C THR A 72 -8.77 -3.22 -21.21
N PHE A 73 -7.65 -2.82 -21.80
CA PHE A 73 -7.05 -3.51 -22.94
C PHE A 73 -6.69 -4.97 -22.62
N ILE A 74 -6.00 -5.20 -21.50
CA ILE A 74 -5.65 -6.55 -21.03
C ILE A 74 -6.90 -7.37 -20.74
N LEU A 75 -7.91 -6.76 -20.10
CA LEU A 75 -9.20 -7.42 -19.82
C LEU A 75 -9.88 -7.90 -21.10
N LEU A 76 -9.98 -7.06 -22.13
CA LEU A 76 -10.62 -7.43 -23.39
C LEU A 76 -9.90 -8.59 -24.08
N ILE A 77 -8.56 -8.58 -24.11
CA ILE A 77 -7.76 -9.64 -24.72
C ILE A 77 -7.90 -10.96 -23.94
N LEU A 78 -7.74 -10.92 -22.62
CA LEU A 78 -7.80 -12.14 -21.81
C LEU A 78 -9.23 -12.70 -21.76
N PHE A 79 -10.23 -11.85 -21.65
CA PHE A 79 -11.63 -12.29 -21.62
C PHE A 79 -12.07 -12.90 -22.95
N SER A 80 -11.71 -12.29 -24.08
CA SER A 80 -11.97 -12.88 -25.40
C SER A 80 -11.24 -14.21 -25.59
N SER A 81 -9.99 -14.33 -25.09
CA SER A 81 -9.24 -15.60 -25.08
C SER A 81 -9.93 -16.69 -24.30
N VAL A 82 -10.35 -16.36 -23.08
CA VAL A 82 -11.03 -17.27 -22.17
C VAL A 82 -12.35 -17.74 -22.79
N LEU A 83 -13.17 -16.81 -23.30
CA LEU A 83 -14.43 -17.17 -23.97
C LEU A 83 -14.20 -18.08 -25.18
N PHE A 84 -13.26 -17.74 -26.05
CA PHE A 84 -12.91 -18.58 -27.20
C PHE A 84 -12.47 -19.98 -26.76
N SER A 85 -11.64 -20.07 -25.73
CA SER A 85 -11.17 -21.34 -25.18
C SER A 85 -12.32 -22.20 -24.66
N LEU A 86 -13.22 -21.61 -23.87
CA LEU A 86 -14.37 -22.30 -23.30
C LEU A 86 -15.34 -22.79 -24.38
N ILE A 87 -15.61 -21.96 -25.40
CA ILE A 87 -16.47 -22.31 -26.53
C ILE A 87 -15.86 -23.45 -27.34
N ASN A 88 -14.59 -23.32 -27.74
CA ASN A 88 -13.91 -24.30 -28.59
C ASN A 88 -13.74 -25.67 -27.89
N GLN A 89 -13.50 -25.64 -26.58
CA GLN A 89 -13.34 -26.86 -25.77
C GLN A 89 -14.66 -27.36 -25.17
N LYS A 90 -15.79 -26.68 -25.42
CA LYS A 90 -17.11 -26.99 -24.85
C LYS A 90 -17.08 -27.16 -23.33
N ARG A 91 -16.33 -26.30 -22.62
CA ARG A 91 -16.16 -26.37 -21.16
C ARG A 91 -17.18 -25.48 -20.45
N ALA A 92 -17.55 -25.90 -19.25
CA ALA A 92 -18.30 -25.06 -18.33
C ALA A 92 -17.47 -23.86 -17.88
N LEU A 93 -18.16 -22.78 -17.48
CA LEU A 93 -17.51 -21.58 -16.96
C LEU A 93 -16.76 -21.91 -15.65
N PRO A 94 -15.48 -21.53 -15.53
CA PRO A 94 -14.74 -21.64 -14.28
C PRO A 94 -15.23 -20.55 -13.32
N VAL A 95 -16.30 -20.84 -12.57
CA VAL A 95 -17.01 -19.87 -11.72
C VAL A 95 -16.09 -19.27 -10.65
N PHE A 96 -15.26 -20.07 -10.00
CA PHE A 96 -14.38 -19.56 -8.94
C PHE A 96 -13.31 -18.59 -9.47
N PRO A 97 -12.51 -18.94 -10.51
CA PRO A 97 -11.56 -17.98 -11.10
C PRO A 97 -12.24 -16.74 -11.67
N LEU A 98 -13.43 -16.89 -12.28
CA LEU A 98 -14.20 -15.76 -12.83
C LEU A 98 -14.65 -14.80 -11.74
N LEU A 99 -15.31 -15.30 -10.69
CA LEU A 99 -15.76 -14.48 -9.57
C LEU A 99 -14.59 -13.84 -8.83
N SER A 100 -13.49 -14.56 -8.67
CA SER A 100 -12.26 -14.01 -8.07
C SER A 100 -11.72 -12.85 -8.91
N ALA A 101 -11.63 -13.01 -10.22
CA ALA A 101 -11.24 -11.93 -11.13
C ALA A 101 -12.19 -10.73 -11.01
N CYS A 102 -13.50 -10.94 -11.05
CA CYS A 102 -14.49 -9.86 -10.89
C CYS A 102 -14.31 -9.08 -9.58
N VAL A 103 -14.14 -9.78 -8.45
CA VAL A 103 -13.92 -9.14 -7.13
C VAL A 103 -12.64 -8.33 -7.13
N PHE A 104 -11.52 -8.89 -7.58
CA PHE A 104 -10.25 -8.17 -7.55
C PHE A 104 -10.16 -7.03 -8.57
N ILE A 105 -10.82 -7.16 -9.73
CA ILE A 105 -10.98 -6.03 -10.67
C ILE A 105 -11.75 -4.91 -10.01
N LEU A 106 -12.89 -5.20 -9.36
CA LEU A 106 -13.67 -4.19 -8.65
C LEU A 106 -12.83 -3.51 -7.56
N LEU A 107 -12.06 -4.28 -6.78
CA LEU A 107 -11.15 -3.74 -5.77
C LEU A 107 -10.02 -2.90 -6.39
N ALA A 108 -9.51 -3.26 -7.57
CA ALA A 108 -8.49 -2.51 -8.29
C ALA A 108 -9.01 -1.18 -8.86
N LEU A 109 -10.26 -1.15 -9.30
CA LEU A 109 -10.93 0.07 -9.73
C LEU A 109 -11.19 1.03 -8.55
N LEU A 110 -11.46 0.48 -7.37
CA LEU A 110 -11.64 1.28 -6.15
C LEU A 110 -10.32 1.81 -5.60
N ALA A 111 -9.24 1.04 -5.68
CA ALA A 111 -7.92 1.44 -5.18
C ALA A 111 -6.78 0.79 -5.99
N ARG A 112 -5.90 1.63 -6.56
CA ARG A 112 -4.82 1.20 -7.47
C ARG A 112 -3.82 0.23 -6.84
N ARG A 113 -3.65 0.23 -5.52
CA ARG A 113 -2.85 -0.78 -4.80
C ARG A 113 -3.31 -2.22 -5.02
N ASN A 114 -4.56 -2.42 -5.44
CA ASN A 114 -5.12 -3.75 -5.69
C ASN A 114 -4.93 -4.24 -7.13
N LEU A 115 -4.32 -3.43 -8.02
CA LEU A 115 -4.01 -3.82 -9.40
C LEU A 115 -3.26 -5.16 -9.51
N PRO A 116 -2.22 -5.44 -8.71
CA PRO A 116 -1.52 -6.73 -8.78
C PRO A 116 -2.45 -7.93 -8.56
N PHE A 117 -3.39 -7.84 -7.61
CA PHE A 117 -4.34 -8.92 -7.35
C PHE A 117 -5.33 -9.14 -8.49
N ALA A 118 -5.75 -8.07 -9.16
CA ALA A 118 -6.58 -8.17 -10.37
C ALA A 118 -5.80 -8.88 -11.48
N TYR A 119 -4.54 -8.51 -11.73
CA TYR A 119 -3.70 -9.17 -12.72
C TYR A 119 -3.47 -10.65 -12.39
N PHE A 120 -3.13 -10.99 -11.15
CA PHE A 120 -2.95 -12.39 -10.75
C PHE A 120 -4.23 -13.22 -10.91
N SER A 121 -5.39 -12.64 -10.59
CA SER A 121 -6.67 -13.34 -10.75
C SER A 121 -7.04 -13.56 -12.22
N LEU A 122 -6.71 -12.60 -13.09
CA LEU A 122 -6.87 -12.74 -14.54
C LEU A 122 -5.91 -13.77 -15.13
N ILE A 123 -4.66 -13.80 -14.66
CA ILE A 123 -3.67 -14.81 -15.02
C ILE A 123 -4.18 -16.20 -14.63
N PHE A 124 -4.68 -16.35 -13.41
CA PHE A 124 -5.24 -17.61 -12.93
C PHE A 124 -6.45 -18.06 -13.76
N LEU A 125 -7.39 -17.15 -14.05
CA LEU A 125 -8.53 -17.43 -14.94
C LEU A 125 -8.08 -17.85 -16.35
N TYR A 126 -7.07 -17.18 -16.90
CA TYR A 126 -6.48 -17.53 -18.19
C TYR A 126 -5.89 -18.95 -18.16
N PHE A 127 -5.01 -19.23 -17.18
CA PHE A 127 -4.38 -20.55 -17.06
C PHE A 127 -5.42 -21.67 -16.88
N GLU A 128 -6.41 -21.50 -16.01
CA GLU A 128 -7.46 -22.52 -15.81
C GLU A 128 -8.25 -22.79 -17.09
N SER A 129 -8.56 -21.73 -17.86
CA SER A 129 -9.33 -21.83 -19.10
C SER A 129 -8.51 -22.42 -20.27
N HIS A 130 -7.18 -22.28 -20.22
CA HIS A 130 -6.27 -22.74 -21.28
C HIS A 130 -5.44 -23.98 -20.89
N PHE A 131 -5.52 -24.48 -19.66
CA PHE A 131 -4.74 -25.62 -19.18
C PHE A 131 -4.86 -26.87 -20.09
N PRO A 132 -6.07 -27.28 -20.55
CA PRO A 132 -6.17 -28.43 -21.45
C PRO A 132 -5.60 -28.15 -22.85
N SER A 133 -5.54 -26.88 -23.26
CA SER A 133 -5.01 -26.50 -24.57
C SER A 133 -3.49 -26.62 -24.66
N LEU A 134 -2.78 -26.71 -23.51
CA LEU A 134 -1.36 -27.09 -23.47
C LEU A 134 -1.12 -28.50 -23.99
N PHE A 135 -2.13 -29.37 -23.90
CA PHE A 135 -2.05 -30.79 -24.25
C PHE A 135 -2.90 -31.14 -25.49
N SER A 136 -3.50 -30.15 -26.18
CA SER A 136 -4.43 -30.35 -27.30
C SER A 136 -3.91 -29.72 -28.61
N THR A 137 -4.17 -30.38 -29.75
CA THR A 137 -3.64 -30.02 -31.08
C THR A 137 -4.37 -28.86 -31.79
N LYS A 138 -3.59 -28.04 -32.53
CA LYS A 138 -3.84 -27.04 -33.60
C LYS A 138 -5.05 -26.07 -33.51
N LYS A 139 -6.23 -26.46 -33.04
CA LYS A 139 -7.46 -25.63 -33.09
C LYS A 139 -7.48 -24.46 -32.11
N SER A 140 -6.73 -24.52 -31.01
CA SER A 140 -6.61 -23.47 -30.00
C SER A 140 -5.39 -22.55 -30.21
N LEU A 141 -4.46 -22.94 -31.09
CA LEU A 141 -3.17 -22.29 -31.29
C LEU A 141 -3.23 -20.80 -31.69
N PRO A 142 -4.15 -20.33 -32.58
CA PRO A 142 -4.10 -18.95 -33.06
C PRO A 142 -4.46 -17.91 -32.00
N PHE A 143 -5.18 -18.30 -30.94
CA PHE A 143 -5.51 -17.39 -29.84
C PHE A 143 -4.63 -17.66 -28.61
N PHE A 144 -4.29 -18.92 -28.35
CA PHE A 144 -3.45 -19.33 -27.22
C PHE A 144 -2.01 -18.79 -27.33
N LEU A 145 -1.39 -18.91 -28.50
CA LEU A 145 0.02 -18.52 -28.69
C LEU A 145 0.26 -17.01 -28.51
N PRO A 146 -0.46 -16.09 -29.20
CA PRO A 146 -0.23 -14.66 -29.03
C PRO A 146 -0.56 -14.15 -27.62
N THR A 147 -1.62 -14.68 -26.99
CA THR A 147 -1.97 -14.30 -25.61
C THR A 147 -0.96 -14.84 -24.59
N SER A 148 -0.44 -16.05 -24.79
CA SER A 148 0.66 -16.59 -23.97
C SER A 148 1.94 -15.78 -24.13
N LEU A 149 2.30 -15.39 -25.36
CA LEU A 149 3.47 -14.53 -25.61
C LEU A 149 3.31 -13.15 -24.98
N LEU A 150 2.11 -12.55 -25.03
CA LEU A 150 1.81 -11.30 -24.33
C LEU A 150 1.97 -11.46 -22.82
N MET A 151 1.43 -12.54 -22.24
CA MET A 151 1.55 -12.81 -20.81
C MET A 151 3.01 -13.02 -20.39
N ILE A 152 3.78 -13.78 -21.17
CA ILE A 152 5.21 -13.96 -20.95
C ILE A 152 5.94 -12.61 -21.07
N GLY A 153 5.61 -11.79 -22.06
CA GLY A 153 6.16 -10.44 -22.21
C GLY A 153 5.89 -9.57 -20.99
N ILE A 154 4.66 -9.58 -20.47
CA ILE A 154 4.30 -8.85 -19.24
C ILE A 154 5.11 -9.40 -18.04
N LEU A 155 5.18 -10.72 -17.88
CA LEU A 155 5.95 -11.35 -16.80
C LEU A 155 7.44 -11.04 -16.90
N ILE A 156 8.02 -11.00 -18.11
CA ILE A 156 9.41 -10.59 -18.35
C ILE A 156 9.58 -9.12 -17.98
N VAL A 157 8.69 -8.22 -18.40
CA VAL A 157 8.77 -6.80 -18.03
C VAL A 157 8.70 -6.61 -16.52
N VAL A 158 7.78 -7.31 -15.85
CA VAL A 158 7.68 -7.31 -14.39
C VAL A 158 8.99 -7.84 -13.78
N PHE A 159 9.47 -9.00 -14.22
CA PHE A 159 10.70 -9.62 -13.72
C PHE A 159 11.93 -8.75 -13.92
N LEU A 160 12.12 -8.14 -15.09
CA LEU A 160 13.20 -7.20 -15.38
C LEU A 160 13.07 -5.88 -14.60
N SER A 161 11.87 -5.55 -14.14
CA SER A 161 11.62 -4.39 -13.27
C SER A 161 11.84 -4.69 -11.79
N LEU A 162 11.86 -5.97 -11.36
CA LEU A 162 12.11 -6.36 -9.97
C LEU A 162 13.50 -5.94 -9.45
N PRO A 163 14.62 -6.11 -10.17
CA PRO A 163 15.94 -5.66 -9.69
C PRO A 163 16.03 -4.15 -9.42
N LYS A 164 15.23 -3.33 -10.12
CA LYS A 164 15.14 -1.87 -9.86
C LYS A 164 14.43 -1.56 -8.54
N THR A 165 13.60 -2.47 -8.05
CA THR A 165 12.83 -2.32 -6.80
C THR A 165 13.41 -3.13 -5.64
N GLN A 166 14.32 -4.08 -5.93
CA GLN A 166 14.94 -5.01 -4.97
C GLN A 166 16.46 -4.81 -4.84
N ARG A 167 17.01 -3.62 -5.09
CA ARG A 167 18.39 -3.36 -4.65
C ARG A 167 18.44 -3.50 -3.14
N LEU A 168 18.84 -4.68 -2.68
CA LEU A 168 19.12 -4.98 -1.28
C LEU A 168 20.37 -4.18 -0.95
N ASN A 169 20.16 -2.95 -0.51
CA ASN A 169 21.23 -2.04 -0.16
C ASN A 169 21.92 -2.58 1.10
N THR A 170 23.05 -3.26 0.90
CA THR A 170 23.88 -3.80 1.98
C THR A 170 24.72 -2.74 2.66
N ASN A 171 24.83 -1.54 2.06
CA ASN A 171 25.55 -0.39 2.58
C ASN A 171 24.58 0.76 2.89
N TRP A 172 24.79 1.42 4.03
CA TRP A 172 24.08 2.62 4.45
C TRP A 172 24.10 3.73 3.40
N GLN A 173 25.26 3.99 2.79
CA GLN A 173 25.39 5.06 1.79
C GLN A 173 24.51 4.75 0.55
N ALA A 174 24.57 3.51 0.06
CA ALA A 174 23.72 3.05 -1.05
C ALA A 174 22.23 3.11 -0.68
N PHE A 175 21.87 2.77 0.56
CA PHE A 175 20.51 2.94 1.05
C PHE A 175 20.02 4.39 0.97
N CYS A 176 20.87 5.33 1.36
CA CYS A 176 20.54 6.75 1.37
C CYS A 176 20.51 7.39 -0.02
N ASP A 177 21.42 6.98 -0.92
CA ASP A 177 21.59 7.61 -2.23
C ASP A 177 20.74 6.95 -3.33
N GLU A 178 20.46 5.64 -3.22
CA GLU A 178 19.81 4.86 -4.29
C GLU A 178 18.38 4.40 -3.95
N SER A 179 17.86 4.74 -2.78
CA SER A 179 16.48 4.41 -2.42
C SER A 179 15.47 5.13 -3.32
N SER A 180 14.37 4.43 -3.64
CA SER A 180 13.24 5.02 -4.37
C SER A 180 12.53 6.12 -3.58
N VAL A 181 12.71 6.13 -2.26
CA VAL A 181 12.27 7.19 -1.34
C VAL A 181 13.49 7.92 -0.82
N VAL A 182 13.48 9.26 -0.91
CA VAL A 182 14.56 10.09 -0.38
C VAL A 182 14.43 10.19 1.14
N TYR A 183 15.32 9.50 1.86
CA TYR A 183 15.35 9.48 3.32
C TYR A 183 16.28 10.55 3.91
N PRO A 184 15.99 11.07 5.13
CA PRO A 184 16.75 12.14 5.76
C PRO A 184 17.99 11.60 6.50
N CYS A 185 18.85 10.84 5.81
CA CYS A 185 19.94 10.12 6.45
C CYS A 185 20.93 11.04 7.20
N GLN A 186 21.31 12.16 6.58
CA GLN A 186 22.26 13.10 7.19
C GLN A 186 21.65 13.80 8.43
N ALA A 187 20.36 14.15 8.38
CA ALA A 187 19.63 14.68 9.55
C ALA A 187 19.53 13.64 10.69
N VAL A 188 19.34 12.36 10.36
CA VAL A 188 19.35 11.27 11.36
C VAL A 188 20.74 11.12 12.00
N GLU A 189 21.81 11.15 11.21
CA GLU A 189 23.17 11.12 11.75
C GLU A 189 23.47 12.32 12.66
N PHE A 190 22.98 13.51 12.28
CA PHE A 190 23.03 14.68 13.14
C PHE A 190 22.30 14.43 14.47
N LEU A 191 21.06 13.94 14.43
CA LEU A 191 20.26 13.69 15.64
C LEU A 191 20.89 12.64 16.56
N LYS A 192 21.45 11.56 16.01
CA LYS A 192 22.17 10.53 16.78
C LYS A 192 23.35 11.10 17.56
N LYS A 193 24.07 12.07 16.98
CA LYS A 193 25.22 12.72 17.63
C LYS A 193 24.80 13.61 18.82
N GLN A 194 23.58 14.16 18.79
CA GLN A 194 23.11 15.08 19.83
C GLN A 194 22.73 14.37 21.15
N LYS A 195 22.52 13.04 21.16
CA LYS A 195 22.10 12.24 22.34
C LYS A 195 20.88 12.83 23.09
N ILE A 196 19.95 13.40 22.34
CA ILE A 196 18.74 14.07 22.83
C ILE A 196 17.52 13.11 22.79
N LYS A 197 16.49 13.42 23.57
CA LYS A 197 15.22 12.66 23.61
C LYS A 197 14.04 13.58 23.34
N GLY A 198 12.89 13.00 23.00
CA GLY A 198 11.62 13.72 22.90
C GLY A 198 10.71 13.20 21.79
N ASN A 199 9.54 13.79 21.69
CA ASN A 199 8.60 13.50 20.61
C ASN A 199 9.02 14.26 19.36
N ILE A 200 9.08 13.56 18.23
CA ILE A 200 9.46 14.13 16.94
C ILE A 200 8.24 14.22 16.04
N TYR A 201 7.92 15.43 15.59
CA TYR A 201 7.00 15.64 14.48
C TYR A 201 7.76 15.39 13.18
N ASN A 202 7.49 14.26 12.54
CA ASN A 202 8.18 13.81 11.35
C ASN A 202 7.33 13.88 10.09
N THR A 203 7.96 14.04 8.94
CA THR A 203 7.37 13.71 7.62
C THR A 203 6.83 12.27 7.64
N TYR A 204 5.60 12.09 7.15
CA TYR A 204 4.87 10.83 7.22
C TYR A 204 5.62 9.63 6.61
N GLU A 205 6.18 9.85 5.43
CA GLU A 205 6.94 8.88 4.64
C GLU A 205 8.19 8.39 5.38
N TRP A 206 8.71 9.16 6.33
CA TRP A 206 9.91 8.83 7.10
C TRP A 206 9.62 8.05 8.39
N GLY A 207 8.35 7.92 8.82
CA GLY A 207 8.02 7.39 10.14
C GLY A 207 8.61 6.00 10.42
N GLY A 208 8.46 5.06 9.48
CA GLY A 208 9.02 3.71 9.62
C GLY A 208 10.56 3.71 9.67
N PHE A 209 11.19 4.53 8.83
CA PHE A 209 12.64 4.71 8.82
C PHE A 209 13.16 5.30 10.14
N LEU A 210 12.47 6.27 10.71
CA LEU A 210 12.83 6.88 11.98
C LEU A 210 12.60 5.94 13.17
N ILE A 211 11.56 5.10 13.15
CA ILE A 211 11.39 4.04 14.17
C ILE A 211 12.60 3.10 14.17
N TRP A 212 13.12 2.76 12.99
CA TRP A 212 14.30 1.91 12.86
C TRP A 212 15.58 2.61 13.31
N GLN A 213 15.78 3.86 12.87
CA GLN A 213 17.06 4.55 13.04
C GLN A 213 17.18 5.37 14.32
N LEU A 214 16.07 5.82 14.88
CA LEU A 214 15.96 6.67 16.06
C LEU A 214 14.93 6.08 17.05
N PRO A 215 15.09 4.82 17.50
CA PRO A 215 14.11 4.13 18.35
C PRO A 215 13.88 4.83 19.71
N GLU A 216 14.82 5.68 20.14
CA GLU A 216 14.71 6.50 21.34
C GLU A 216 13.74 7.70 21.20
N PHE A 217 13.34 8.04 19.98
CA PHE A 217 12.36 9.09 19.69
C PHE A 217 10.96 8.50 19.48
N LYS A 218 9.95 9.18 20.04
CA LYS A 218 8.55 8.87 19.69
C LYS A 218 8.19 9.63 18.42
N VAL A 219 8.05 8.88 17.32
CA VAL A 219 7.58 9.43 16.05
C VAL A 219 6.11 9.85 16.16
N PHE A 220 5.75 10.93 15.49
CA PHE A 220 4.39 11.47 15.49
C PHE A 220 3.45 10.64 14.60
N VAL A 221 3.93 10.20 13.45
CA VAL A 221 3.13 9.44 12.48
C VAL A 221 3.99 8.50 11.64
N ASP A 222 3.44 7.35 11.23
CA ASP A 222 4.05 6.43 10.27
C ASP A 222 3.02 5.80 9.31
N GLY A 223 3.53 5.14 8.26
CA GLY A 223 2.78 4.51 7.18
C GLY A 223 1.65 3.55 7.59
N ARG A 224 1.69 3.00 8.80
CA ARG A 224 0.70 2.04 9.33
C ARG A 224 -0.52 2.68 9.98
N MET A 225 -0.44 3.98 10.32
CA MET A 225 -1.41 4.68 11.15
C MET A 225 -2.50 5.52 10.44
N PRO A 226 -2.64 5.62 9.10
CA PRO A 226 -3.63 6.53 8.51
C PRO A 226 -5.08 6.29 8.89
N ALA A 227 -5.44 5.03 9.19
CA ALA A 227 -6.78 4.64 9.57
C ALA A 227 -7.04 4.71 11.08
N TRP A 228 -6.00 4.90 11.90
CA TRP A 228 -6.16 4.91 13.35
C TRP A 228 -6.92 6.16 13.77
N LEU A 229 -7.90 6.02 14.66
CA LEU A 229 -8.65 7.15 15.19
C LEU A 229 -8.09 7.55 16.56
N HIS A 230 -7.71 8.82 16.68
CA HIS A 230 -7.39 9.43 17.97
C HIS A 230 -8.68 9.77 18.73
N SER A 231 -8.58 10.03 20.05
CA SER A 231 -9.73 10.44 20.89
C SER A 231 -10.46 11.70 20.38
N SER A 232 -9.79 12.50 19.56
CA SER A 232 -10.36 13.66 18.87
C SER A 232 -11.19 13.33 17.62
N GLY A 233 -11.33 12.05 17.26
CA GLY A 233 -12.02 11.59 16.05
C GLY A 233 -11.24 11.79 14.74
N LYS A 234 -10.01 12.30 14.81
CA LYS A 234 -9.11 12.49 13.65
C LYS A 234 -8.02 11.43 13.65
N SER A 235 -7.55 11.05 12.46
CA SER A 235 -6.39 10.18 12.39
C SER A 235 -5.08 10.93 12.60
N PRO A 236 -4.01 10.26 13.08
CA PRO A 236 -2.67 10.85 13.16
C PRO A 236 -2.22 11.45 11.83
N TYR A 237 -2.58 10.83 10.71
CA TYR A 237 -2.28 11.34 9.38
C TYR A 237 -3.05 12.62 9.04
N THR A 238 -4.33 12.73 9.40
CA THR A 238 -5.09 13.98 9.25
C THR A 238 -4.45 15.11 10.06
N LEU A 239 -4.04 14.84 11.30
CA LEU A 239 -3.37 15.82 12.16
C LEU A 239 -2.00 16.24 11.59
N PHE A 240 -1.26 15.30 11.01
CA PHE A 240 -0.03 15.59 10.27
C PHE A 240 -0.30 16.54 9.10
N LEU A 241 -1.32 16.28 8.27
CA LEU A 241 -1.68 17.17 7.16
C LEU A 241 -2.07 18.57 7.64
N GLU A 242 -2.84 18.67 8.73
CA GLU A 242 -3.22 19.95 9.32
C GLU A 242 -2.00 20.76 9.80
N ILE A 243 -1.04 20.10 10.44
CA ILE A 243 0.17 20.76 10.94
C ILE A 243 1.09 21.17 9.80
N ILE A 244 1.38 20.28 8.84
CA ILE A 244 2.31 20.57 7.73
C ILE A 244 1.77 21.65 6.79
N GLN A 245 0.45 21.74 6.65
CA GLN A 245 -0.23 22.77 5.83
C GLN A 245 -0.45 24.09 6.57
N ARG A 246 -0.16 24.14 7.89
CA ARG A 246 -0.38 25.30 8.76
C ARG A 246 -1.86 25.67 8.91
N GLN A 247 -2.73 24.67 8.99
CA GLN A 247 -4.14 24.89 9.27
C GLN A 247 -4.31 25.59 10.64
N PRO A 248 -5.39 26.35 10.85
CA PRO A 248 -5.62 27.03 12.13
C PRO A 248 -5.43 26.12 13.34
N GLY A 249 -4.59 26.54 14.29
CA GLY A 249 -4.27 25.76 15.50
C GLY A 249 -3.14 24.75 15.38
N TRP A 250 -2.40 24.70 14.26
CA TRP A 250 -1.26 23.79 14.07
C TRP A 250 -0.21 23.90 15.18
N ASP A 251 0.07 25.11 15.67
CA ASP A 251 1.06 25.39 16.71
C ASP A 251 0.58 24.87 18.08
N LYS A 252 -0.73 24.96 18.35
CA LYS A 252 -1.35 24.35 19.54
C LYS A 252 -1.24 22.83 19.48
N SER A 253 -1.41 22.23 18.31
CA SER A 253 -1.24 20.78 18.13
C SER A 253 0.17 20.32 18.51
N LEU A 254 1.22 21.04 18.09
CA LEU A 254 2.60 20.73 18.49
C LEU A 254 2.77 20.72 20.03
N ARG A 255 2.16 21.67 20.73
CA ARG A 255 2.17 21.74 22.21
C ARG A 255 1.38 20.60 22.85
N THR A 256 0.19 20.30 22.33
CA THR A 256 -0.68 19.19 22.81
C THR A 256 0.05 17.85 22.77
N TYR A 257 0.77 17.58 21.68
CA TYR A 257 1.54 16.35 21.50
C TYR A 257 2.95 16.41 22.10
N LYS A 258 3.28 17.48 22.84
CA LYS A 258 4.57 17.69 23.49
C LYS A 258 5.75 17.50 22.53
N ILE A 259 5.59 18.00 21.30
CA ILE A 259 6.62 17.92 20.27
C ILE A 259 7.83 18.73 20.70
N LYS A 260 9.00 18.09 20.69
CA LYS A 260 10.29 18.72 21.01
C LYS A 260 11.14 18.95 19.77
N TRP A 261 10.93 18.14 18.74
CA TRP A 261 11.71 18.16 17.51
C TRP A 261 10.77 18.13 16.32
N LEU A 262 11.03 18.94 15.31
CA LEU A 262 10.40 18.78 14.00
C LEU A 262 11.49 18.29 13.05
N LEU A 263 11.24 17.17 12.36
CA LEU A 263 12.07 16.68 11.27
C LEU A 263 11.20 16.57 10.02
N ILE A 264 11.24 17.60 9.20
CA ILE A 264 10.35 17.75 8.04
C ILE A 264 11.15 17.92 6.76
N GLN A 265 10.50 17.68 5.62
CA GLN A 265 11.11 17.94 4.33
C GLN A 265 11.40 19.45 4.14
N ASN A 266 12.58 19.73 3.61
CA ASN A 266 12.98 21.10 3.25
C ASN A 266 12.01 21.65 2.19
N GLY A 267 11.54 22.89 2.38
CA GLY A 267 10.65 23.59 1.46
C GLY A 267 9.16 23.31 1.66
N THR A 268 8.79 22.56 2.70
CA THR A 268 7.37 22.39 3.06
C THR A 268 6.74 23.72 3.47
N PHE A 269 5.40 23.80 3.40
CA PHE A 269 4.65 24.97 3.85
C PHE A 269 4.99 25.37 5.29
N LEU A 270 5.09 24.40 6.19
CA LEU A 270 5.50 24.61 7.58
C LEU A 270 6.94 25.13 7.69
N ASP A 271 7.90 24.55 6.96
CA ASP A 271 9.30 25.03 6.94
C ASP A 271 9.37 26.51 6.53
N LEU A 272 8.73 26.88 5.42
CA LEU A 272 8.69 28.26 4.94
C LEU A 272 8.09 29.25 5.95
N GLU A 273 7.12 28.81 6.75
CA GLU A 273 6.51 29.63 7.81
C GLU A 273 7.44 29.79 9.02
N LEU A 274 8.14 28.73 9.40
CA LEU A 274 9.11 28.76 10.50
C LEU A 274 10.32 29.64 10.14
N GLN A 275 10.82 29.58 8.90
CA GLN A 275 11.87 30.48 8.42
C GLN A 275 11.46 31.96 8.51
N LYS A 276 10.26 32.31 8.00
CA LYS A 276 9.75 33.69 8.08
C LYS A 276 9.60 34.18 9.51
N SER A 277 9.14 33.31 10.40
CA SER A 277 8.96 33.63 11.82
C SER A 277 10.31 33.87 12.53
N ALA A 278 11.34 33.11 12.17
CA ALA A 278 12.70 33.30 12.69
C ALA A 278 13.29 34.65 12.24
N SER A 279 13.12 35.03 10.97
CA SER A 279 13.60 36.31 10.45
C SER A 279 12.92 37.53 11.09
N ARG A 280 11.65 37.38 11.51
CA ARG A 280 10.86 38.46 12.13
C ARG A 280 11.02 38.57 13.65
N ARG A 281 11.87 37.75 14.29
CA ARG A 281 11.97 37.61 15.77
C ARG A 281 10.61 37.36 16.46
N THR A 282 9.61 36.82 15.75
CA THR A 282 8.25 36.67 16.29
C THR A 282 8.01 35.33 16.99
N LYS A 283 8.95 34.38 16.92
CA LYS A 283 8.84 33.06 17.56
C LYS A 283 10.15 32.61 18.21
N ASP A 284 10.43 33.10 19.42
CA ASP A 284 11.56 32.64 20.26
C ASP A 284 11.39 31.19 20.78
N TRP A 285 10.26 30.54 20.48
CA TRP A 285 9.92 29.21 20.97
C TRP A 285 10.39 28.08 20.04
N ILE A 286 10.96 28.37 18.87
CA ILE A 286 11.44 27.33 17.94
C ILE A 286 12.70 27.79 17.21
N LYS A 287 13.70 26.91 17.12
CA LYS A 287 15.00 27.21 16.52
C LYS A 287 15.41 26.13 15.52
N GLU A 288 15.88 26.55 14.36
CA GLU A 288 16.52 25.66 13.39
C GLU A 288 17.88 25.21 13.93
N VAL A 289 18.13 23.90 13.91
CA VAL A 289 19.40 23.31 14.39
C VAL A 289 20.15 22.54 13.31
N TYR A 290 19.48 22.18 12.21
CA TYR A 290 20.07 21.46 11.09
C TYR A 290 19.26 21.68 9.82
N ARG A 291 19.93 21.76 8.66
CA ARG A 291 19.32 21.79 7.34
C ARG A 291 20.25 21.17 6.30
N ASP A 292 19.68 20.35 5.42
CA ASP A 292 20.32 19.86 4.20
C ASP A 292 19.35 19.98 3.00
N LYS A 293 19.70 19.40 1.85
CA LYS A 293 18.87 19.41 0.63
C LYS A 293 17.53 18.66 0.77
N THR A 294 17.44 17.74 1.71
CA THR A 294 16.32 16.81 1.91
C THR A 294 15.44 17.24 3.09
N ALA A 295 16.05 17.62 4.20
CA ALA A 295 15.40 17.74 5.50
C ALA A 295 15.87 18.96 6.29
N VAL A 296 15.02 19.39 7.20
CA VAL A 296 15.31 20.41 8.21
C VAL A 296 14.90 19.89 9.58
N VAL A 297 15.72 20.21 10.59
CA VAL A 297 15.43 19.92 11.99
C VAL A 297 15.24 21.22 12.76
N TYR A 298 14.10 21.31 13.45
CA TYR A 298 13.82 22.36 14.42
C TYR A 298 13.77 21.81 15.84
N SER A 299 14.31 22.56 16.79
CA SER A 299 14.18 22.36 18.23
C SER A 299 13.11 23.29 18.78
N VAL A 300 12.15 22.74 19.51
CA VAL A 300 11.10 23.51 20.20
C VAL A 300 11.63 23.94 21.58
N LEU A 301 11.88 25.25 21.70
CA LEU A 301 12.37 25.94 22.89
C LEU A 301 11.19 26.28 23.82
N LYS A 302 10.80 25.30 24.65
CA LYS A 302 9.82 25.28 25.77
C LYS A 302 8.81 24.14 25.59
#